data_AF-A0A7Y5ULN7-F1
#
_entry.id   AF-A0A7Y5ULN7-F1
#
_cell.length_a   1.000
_cell.length_b   1.000
_cell.length_c   1.000
_cell.angle_alpha   90.00
_cell.angle_beta   90.00
_cell.angle_gamma   90.00
#
_symmetry.space_group_name_H-M   'P 1'
#
loop_
_entity.id
_entity.type
_entity.pdbx_description
1 polymer ?
#
loop_
_entity_poly.entity_id
_entity_poly.type
_entity_poly.pdbx_seq_one_letter_code
_entity_poly.pdbx_strand_id
1 'polypeptide(L)'
;AGLGERLCAATGPTALLLPRRGIHAWDLPGEPMHDPEGHRAFMDAMRDAAPPNVDVRDLDLHINDAAFSDAVLAIFDNWRALGHVPPACAKA
;
A
#
# COMPACT_ATOMS: atom_id res chain seq x y z
N ALA A 1 -10.62 -8.04 14.07
CA ALA A 1 -9.43 -8.63 13.44
C ALA A 1 -8.46 -7.53 13.07
N GLY A 2 -7.19 -7.65 13.45
CA GLY A 2 -6.13 -6.71 13.05
C GLY A 2 -5.82 -6.80 11.55
N LEU A 3 -4.97 -5.91 11.04
CA LEU A 3 -4.60 -5.91 9.61
C LEU A 3 -4.04 -7.28 9.17
N GLY A 4 -3.04 -7.80 9.88
CA GLY A 4 -2.38 -9.07 9.53
C GLY A 4 -3.35 -10.25 9.46
N GLU A 5 -4.30 -10.34 10.39
CA GLU A 5 -5.34 -11.37 10.39
C GLU A 5 -6.26 -11.26 9.16
N ARG A 6 -6.63 -10.03 8.78
CA ARG A 6 -7.45 -9.80 7.58
C ARG A 6 -6.70 -10.12 6.30
N LEU A 7 -5.41 -9.79 6.24
CA LEU A 7 -4.52 -10.11 5.12
C LEU A 7 -4.28 -11.63 5.00
N CYS A 8 -4.15 -12.33 6.12
CA CYS A 8 -3.93 -13.78 6.16
C CYS A 8 -5.15 -14.53 5.60
N ALA A 9 -6.34 -14.01 5.84
CA ALA A 9 -7.60 -14.57 5.33
C ALA A 9 -7.89 -14.23 3.85
N ALA A 10 -7.05 -13.44 3.18
CA ALA A 10 -7.27 -13.06 1.79
C ALA A 10 -7.07 -14.26 0.84
N THR A 11 -8.02 -14.48 -0.06
CA THR A 11 -8.03 -15.63 -0.98
C THR A 11 -7.59 -15.30 -2.42
N GLY A 12 -7.36 -14.02 -2.71
CA GLY A 12 -6.87 -13.54 -4.00
C GLY A 12 -5.48 -12.88 -3.89
N PRO A 13 -4.86 -12.53 -5.03
CA PRO A 13 -3.63 -11.75 -5.04
C PRO A 13 -3.74 -10.51 -4.17
N THR A 14 -2.79 -10.31 -3.27
CA THR A 14 -2.81 -9.24 -2.27
C THR A 14 -1.44 -8.59 -2.19
N ALA A 15 -1.40 -7.26 -2.27
CA ALA A 15 -0.18 -6.47 -2.13
C ALA A 15 -0.36 -5.41 -1.04
N LEU A 16 0.67 -5.17 -0.24
CA LEU A 16 0.74 -4.12 0.78
C LEU A 16 1.90 -3.18 0.44
N LEU A 17 1.57 -1.93 0.09
CA LEU A 17 2.55 -0.91 -0.25
C LEU A 17 2.76 0.01 0.95
N LEU A 18 4.01 0.18 1.36
CA LEU A 18 4.42 0.95 2.53
C LEU A 18 5.20 2.20 2.08
N PRO A 19 4.55 3.38 1.96
CA PRO A 19 5.22 4.62 1.59
C PRO A 19 6.05 5.14 2.77
N ARG A 20 7.37 5.01 2.68
CA ARG A 20 8.33 5.29 3.75
C ARG A 20 8.55 6.78 4.03
N ARG A 21 8.01 7.69 3.22
CA ARG A 21 8.14 9.14 3.40
C ARG A 21 6.88 9.84 3.87
N GLY A 22 5.81 9.09 4.13
CA GLY A 22 4.54 9.65 4.60
C GLY A 22 3.29 8.97 4.02
N ILE A 23 2.25 8.94 4.82
CA ILE A 23 0.91 8.39 4.56
C ILE A 23 -0.19 9.47 4.59
N HIS A 24 0.14 10.73 4.89
CA HIS A 24 -0.82 11.81 5.00
C HIS A 24 -0.28 13.11 4.40
N ALA A 25 -1.12 13.95 3.80
CA ALA A 25 -0.69 15.20 3.17
C ALA A 25 0.08 16.21 4.06
N TRP A 26 0.06 16.01 5.39
CA TRP A 26 0.69 16.90 6.39
C TRP A 26 1.79 16.21 7.20
N ASP A 27 2.27 15.03 6.79
CA ASP A 27 3.39 14.35 7.45
C ASP A 27 4.75 14.63 6.79
N LEU A 28 4.87 15.81 6.18
CA LEU A 28 6.08 16.34 5.56
C LEU A 28 6.88 17.23 6.51
N PRO A 29 8.21 17.32 6.35
CA PRO A 29 9.03 18.19 7.20
C PRO A 29 8.50 19.63 7.33
N GLY A 30 8.23 20.05 8.56
CA GLY A 30 7.70 21.38 8.88
C GLY A 30 6.18 21.45 9.02
N GLU A 31 5.45 20.39 8.68
CA GLU A 31 3.99 20.32 8.83
C GLU A 31 3.57 19.79 10.22
N PRO A 32 2.34 20.09 10.69
CA PRO A 32 1.90 19.77 12.05
C PRO A 32 1.84 18.27 12.39
N MET A 33 1.74 17.39 11.38
CA MET A 33 1.65 15.94 11.57
C MET A 33 2.96 15.22 11.22
N HIS A 34 4.06 15.96 11.04
CA HIS A 34 5.37 15.35 10.77
C HIS A 34 5.95 14.68 12.02
N ASP A 35 5.69 13.39 12.14
CA ASP A 35 6.30 12.50 13.13
C ASP A 35 7.10 11.40 12.41
N PRO A 36 8.37 11.64 12.06
CA PRO A 36 9.17 10.68 11.32
C PRO A 36 9.45 9.40 12.13
N GLU A 37 9.51 9.48 13.45
CA GLU A 37 9.74 8.31 14.31
C GLU A 37 8.49 7.43 14.40
N GLY A 38 7.34 8.04 14.69
CA GLY A 38 6.04 7.35 14.72
C GLY A 38 5.69 6.76 13.36
N HIS A 39 5.94 7.48 12.27
CA HIS A 39 5.76 6.97 10.91
C HIS A 39 6.63 5.73 10.65
N ARG A 40 7.93 5.79 10.98
CA ARG A 40 8.85 4.65 10.81
C ARG A 40 8.40 3.44 11.63
N ALA A 41 8.08 3.65 12.91
CA ALA A 41 7.60 2.58 13.79
C ALA A 41 6.29 1.96 13.26
N PHE A 42 5.39 2.78 12.71
CA PHE A 42 4.16 2.30 12.11
C PHE A 42 4.43 1.46 10.84
N MET A 43 5.29 1.93 9.93
CA MET A 43 5.66 1.17 8.73
C MET A 43 6.32 -0.17 9.07
N ASP A 44 7.22 -0.18 10.06
CA ASP A 44 7.89 -1.41 10.50
C ASP A 44 6.89 -2.40 11.13
N ALA A 45 5.97 -1.92 11.98
CA ALA A 45 4.91 -2.76 12.56
C ALA A 45 3.96 -3.33 11.50
N MET A 46 3.64 -2.55 10.46
CA MET A 46 2.81 -3.00 9.34
C MET A 46 3.50 -4.10 8.52
N ARG A 47 4.81 -3.96 8.31
CA ARG A 47 5.63 -4.97 7.62
C ARG A 47 5.72 -6.26 8.42
N ASP A 48 5.96 -6.17 9.72
CA ASP A 48 6.09 -7.34 10.61
C ASP A 48 4.75 -8.08 10.78
N ALA A 49 3.63 -7.36 10.73
CA ALA A 49 2.30 -7.94 10.79
C ALA A 49 1.84 -8.59 9.46
N ALA A 50 2.55 -8.37 8.35
CA ALA A 50 2.16 -8.87 7.05
C ALA A 50 2.43 -10.38 6.93
N PRO A 51 1.42 -11.20 6.58
CA PRO A 51 1.61 -12.63 6.44
C PRO A 51 2.31 -13.01 5.13
N PRO A 52 2.89 -14.22 5.02
CA PRO A 52 3.67 -14.63 3.85
C PRO A 52 2.90 -14.68 2.52
N ASN A 53 1.56 -14.69 2.54
CA ASN A 53 0.71 -14.69 1.35
C ASN A 53 0.54 -13.29 0.72
N VAL A 54 1.12 -12.25 1.32
CA VAL A 54 1.04 -10.86 0.84
C VAL A 54 2.36 -10.43 0.22
N ASP A 55 2.28 -9.80 -0.96
CA ASP A 55 3.41 -9.11 -1.57
C ASP A 55 3.61 -7.74 -0.90
N VAL A 56 4.60 -7.64 -0.01
CA VAL A 56 4.91 -6.41 0.72
C VAL A 56 5.98 -5.61 -0.03
N ARG A 57 5.69 -4.34 -0.31
CA ARG A 57 6.56 -3.42 -1.04
C ARG A 57 6.89 -2.18 -0.22
N ASP A 58 8.14 -2.07 0.18
CA ASP A 58 8.69 -0.85 0.79
C ASP A 58 9.04 0.16 -0.30
N LEU A 59 8.39 1.32 -0.26
CA LEU A 59 8.58 2.37 -1.27
C LEU A 59 9.16 3.61 -0.59
N ASP A 60 10.34 4.06 -1.03
CA ASP A 60 10.93 5.33 -0.58
C ASP A 60 10.24 6.54 -1.22
N LEU A 61 8.94 6.65 -0.97
CA LEU A 61 8.00 7.61 -1.56
C LEU A 61 7.03 8.10 -0.49
N HIS A 62 6.47 9.29 -0.72
CA HIS A 62 5.33 9.81 0.01
C HIS A 62 4.04 9.38 -0.71
N ILE A 63 2.94 9.13 0.03
CA ILE A 63 1.68 8.62 -0.55
C ILE A 63 1.12 9.49 -1.69
N ASN A 64 1.35 10.80 -1.62
CA ASN A 64 0.91 11.77 -2.64
C ASN A 64 1.89 11.96 -3.80
N ASP A 65 3.03 11.26 -3.82
CA ASP A 65 3.93 11.29 -4.97
C ASP A 65 3.26 10.60 -6.17
N ALA A 66 3.40 11.18 -7.36
CA ALA A 66 2.91 10.55 -8.59
C ALA A 66 3.47 9.13 -8.78
N ALA A 67 4.76 8.94 -8.45
CA ALA A 67 5.43 7.64 -8.50
C ALA A 67 4.81 6.59 -7.57
N PHE A 68 4.19 6.99 -6.44
CA PHE A 68 3.47 6.06 -5.57
C PHE A 68 2.21 5.56 -6.27
N SER A 69 1.46 6.46 -6.91
CA SER A 69 0.29 6.11 -7.71
C SER A 69 0.67 5.21 -8.89
N ASP A 70 1.78 5.50 -9.57
CA ASP A 70 2.29 4.66 -10.67
C ASP A 70 2.62 3.23 -10.18
N ALA A 71 3.23 3.09 -9.00
CA ALA A 71 3.52 1.79 -8.41
C ALA A 71 2.25 0.99 -8.08
N VAL A 72 1.21 1.65 -7.54
CA VAL A 72 -0.11 1.04 -7.29
C VAL A 72 -0.75 0.59 -8.60
N LEU A 73 -0.78 1.47 -9.61
CA LEU A 73 -1.40 1.19 -10.90
C LEU A 73 -0.69 0.07 -11.64
N ALA A 74 0.64 -0.02 -11.58
CA ALA A 74 1.39 -1.13 -12.19
C ALA A 74 0.97 -2.51 -11.63
N ILE A 75 0.68 -2.60 -10.32
CA ILE A 75 0.17 -3.83 -9.70
C ILE A 75 -1.25 -4.14 -10.20
N PHE A 76 -2.11 -3.13 -10.22
CA PHE A 76 -3.48 -3.27 -10.72
C PHE A 76 -3.51 -3.71 -12.20
N ASP A 77 -2.69 -3.10 -13.05
CA ASP A 77 -2.58 -3.39 -14.47
C ASP A 77 -2.02 -4.80 -14.71
N ASN A 78 -1.09 -5.26 -13.87
CA ASN A 78 -0.66 -6.65 -13.88
C ASN A 78 -1.81 -7.61 -13.51
N TRP A 79 -2.59 -7.29 -12.48
CA TRP A 79 -3.76 -8.10 -12.12
C TRP A 79 -4.85 -8.10 -13.21
N ARG A 80 -5.04 -6.98 -13.91
CA ARG A 80 -5.86 -6.90 -15.13
C ARG A 80 -5.36 -7.84 -16.21
N ALA A 81 -4.06 -7.79 -16.54
CA ALA A 81 -3.45 -8.62 -17.57
C ALA A 81 -3.53 -10.13 -17.26
N LEU A 82 -3.42 -10.50 -15.97
CA LEU A 82 -3.58 -11.87 -15.49
C LEU A 82 -5.04 -12.32 -15.37
N GLY A 83 -6.02 -11.43 -15.62
CA GLY A 83 -7.45 -11.74 -15.55
C GLY A 83 -8.02 -11.82 -14.13
N HIS A 84 -7.30 -11.38 -13.11
CA HIS A 84 -7.79 -11.35 -11.73
C HIS A 84 -8.83 -10.25 -11.49
N VAL A 85 -8.80 -9.20 -12.31
CA VAL A 85 -9.77 -8.10 -12.25
C VAL A 85 -10.54 -8.09 -13.58
N PRO A 86 -11.89 -8.16 -13.58
CA PRO A 86 -12.70 -8.26 -14.81
C PRO A 86 -12.90 -6.92 -15.54
N PRO A 87 -12.89 -6.86 -16.88
CA PRO A 87 -12.96 -5.60 -17.65
C PRO A 87 -14.08 -4.68 -17.18
N ALA A 88 -13.89 -3.37 -17.32
CA ALA A 88 -14.93 -2.41 -16.95
C ALA A 88 -16.24 -2.78 -17.67
N CYS A 89 -17.32 -2.94 -16.91
CA CYS A 89 -18.64 -3.11 -17.50
C CYS A 89 -19.01 -1.81 -18.23
N ALA A 90 -19.52 -1.92 -19.46
CA ALA A 90 -20.08 -0.77 -20.14
C ALA A 90 -21.23 -0.23 -19.27
N LYS A 91 -21.21 1.07 -18.97
CA LYS A 91 -22.36 1.71 -18.34
C LYS A 91 -23.51 1.64 -19.35
N ALA A 92 -24.65 1.09 -18.91
CA ALA A 92 -25.88 1.05 -19.69
C ALA A 92 -26.40 2.46 -20.00
#